data_AF-A0A9J7LUW8-F1
#
_entry.id   AF-A0A9J7LUW8-F1
#
_cell.length_a   1.000
_cell.length_b   1.000
_cell.length_c   1.000
_cell.angle_alpha   90.00
_cell.angle_beta   90.00
_cell.angle_gamma   90.00
#
_symmetry.space_group_name_H-M   'P 1'
#
loop_
_entity.id
_entity.type
_entity.pdbx_description
1 polymer ?
#
loop_
_entity_poly.entity_id
_entity_poly.type
_entity_poly.pdbx_seq_one_letter_code
_entity_poly.pdbx_strand_id
1 'polypeptide(L)'
;MKLFVALLAVGLPALAAAHSWIVCTDYLENNGWYWDQAKCRAWPRGAHRHNLRFGNFGHHRGFLNKLDNHPEETALCQYPRNDDTEYTDVMPMAAYYPGQTVVLTHPTNGHVADVRCKNDTNIYDTENLIFAVDGDDDPCCIDSDKLIVVEDMGISPYGPNIDPVLTTTYPKPGFQNAPKFCEHERASMGTYNFTIPLDMKPGRHTFVWKWIRQIRVSPFTTCWEADVFATKAERDAHYTATGQSTVDLWDFYQINTIVDGQIVDPIDPVDQILIG
;
A
#
# COMPACT_ATOMS: atom_id res chain seq x y z
N MET A 1 23.53 51.58 21.38
CA MET A 1 22.16 51.64 20.81
C MET A 1 21.89 50.32 20.12
N LYS A 2 20.70 49.76 20.33
CA LYS A 2 20.36 48.33 20.22
C LYS A 2 20.46 47.74 18.80
N LEU A 3 20.83 46.46 18.77
CA LEU A 3 20.70 45.47 17.69
C LEU A 3 19.45 45.63 16.82
N PHE A 4 19.58 45.40 15.52
CA PHE A 4 18.59 44.68 14.70
C PHE A 4 19.32 43.90 13.60
N VAL A 5 19.74 42.68 13.92
CA VAL A 5 20.03 41.65 12.91
C VAL A 5 18.69 40.99 12.62
N ALA A 6 18.05 41.39 11.52
CA ALA A 6 16.87 40.70 11.03
C ALA A 6 17.32 39.38 10.39
N LEU A 7 17.25 38.29 11.15
CA LEU A 7 17.29 36.93 10.60
C LEU A 7 16.03 36.75 9.74
N LEU A 8 16.16 36.90 8.42
CA LEU A 8 15.27 36.23 7.48
C LEU A 8 15.59 34.72 7.57
N ALA A 9 15.00 34.05 8.56
CA ALA A 9 14.79 32.62 8.46
C ALA A 9 13.72 32.42 7.38
N VAL A 10 14.15 32.44 6.11
CA VAL A 10 13.36 31.87 5.02
C VAL A 10 13.23 30.40 5.38
N GLY A 11 12.11 30.04 5.99
CA GLY A 11 11.71 28.66 6.17
C GLY A 11 11.68 28.05 4.78
N LEU A 12 12.73 27.30 4.44
CA LEU A 12 12.68 26.38 3.32
C LEU A 12 11.43 25.53 3.57
N PRO A 13 10.40 25.58 2.70
CA PRO A 13 9.40 24.54 2.75
C PRO A 13 10.20 23.26 2.61
N ALA A 14 10.20 22.43 3.65
CA ALA A 14 10.74 21.10 3.55
C ALA A 14 9.97 20.47 2.41
N LEU A 15 10.60 20.37 1.24
CA LEU A 15 10.08 19.64 0.10
C LEU A 15 9.77 18.28 0.67
N ALA A 16 8.48 18.02 0.91
CA ALA A 16 7.99 16.71 1.28
C ALA A 16 8.30 15.86 0.07
N ALA A 17 9.49 15.26 0.10
CA ALA A 17 9.94 14.39 -0.95
C ALA A 17 9.06 13.15 -0.80
N ALA A 18 7.98 13.15 -1.59
CA ALA A 18 7.00 12.08 -1.57
C ALA A 18 7.66 10.83 -2.15
N HIS A 19 7.66 9.78 -1.34
CA HIS A 19 8.16 8.45 -1.64
C HIS A 19 7.26 7.47 -0.89
N SER A 20 6.94 6.34 -1.48
CA SER A 20 6.08 5.35 -0.84
C SER A 20 6.44 3.93 -1.28
N TRP A 21 5.90 2.97 -0.56
CA TRP A 21 6.12 1.53 -0.72
C TRP A 21 4.91 0.80 -0.14
N ILE A 22 4.68 -0.43 -0.58
CA ILE A 22 3.69 -1.29 0.06
C ILE A 22 4.28 -1.82 1.37
N VAL A 23 3.55 -1.71 2.48
CA VAL A 23 3.94 -2.23 3.79
C VAL A 23 3.37 -3.63 4.00
N CYS A 24 2.08 -3.81 3.67
CA CYS A 24 1.39 -5.09 3.76
C CYS A 24 0.80 -5.48 2.41
N THR A 25 0.92 -6.75 2.05
CA THR A 25 0.42 -7.29 0.77
C THR A 25 -0.85 -8.12 0.90
N ASP A 26 -1.30 -8.36 2.13
CA ASP A 26 -2.59 -8.98 2.42
C ASP A 26 -3.11 -8.49 3.78
N TYR A 27 -3.73 -7.31 3.75
CA TYR A 27 -4.30 -6.64 4.93
C TYR A 27 -5.78 -6.98 5.09
N LEU A 28 -6.26 -7.09 6.33
CA LEU A 28 -7.64 -7.50 6.59
C LEU A 28 -8.66 -6.35 6.50
N GLU A 29 -8.24 -5.09 6.50
CA GLU A 29 -9.15 -3.94 6.47
C GLU A 29 -9.06 -3.17 5.17
N ASN A 30 -10.07 -3.27 4.32
CA ASN A 30 -10.22 -2.32 3.23
C ASN A 30 -10.71 -0.98 3.79
N ASN A 31 -10.10 0.12 3.35
CA ASN A 31 -10.42 1.47 3.80
C ASN A 31 -10.23 1.73 5.31
N GLY A 32 -9.37 0.93 5.96
CA GLY A 32 -9.05 1.06 7.37
C GLY A 32 -8.45 2.42 7.72
N TRP A 33 -8.63 2.83 8.98
CA TRP A 33 -8.22 4.14 9.47
C TRP A 33 -6.78 4.17 9.98
N TYR A 34 -6.38 3.12 10.67
CA TYR A 34 -5.08 3.05 11.35
C TYR A 34 -4.39 1.74 11.02
N TRP A 35 -3.07 1.81 10.96
CA TRP A 35 -2.24 0.64 10.79
C TRP A 35 -2.23 -0.21 12.05
N ASP A 36 -2.46 -1.51 11.87
CA ASP A 36 -2.28 -2.56 12.86
C ASP A 36 -1.53 -3.73 12.24
N GLN A 37 -0.30 -3.96 12.67
CA GLN A 37 0.53 -5.06 12.17
C GLN A 37 -0.11 -6.45 12.35
N ALA A 38 -1.03 -6.63 13.30
CA ALA A 38 -1.72 -7.90 13.52
C ALA A 38 -2.72 -8.23 12.40
N LYS A 39 -3.20 -7.21 11.69
CA LYS A 39 -4.12 -7.33 10.56
C LYS A 39 -3.40 -7.56 9.24
N CYS A 40 -2.06 -7.59 9.25
CA CYS A 40 -1.25 -7.90 8.09
C CYS A 40 -0.85 -9.38 8.07
N ARG A 41 -1.34 -10.12 7.07
CA ARG A 41 -1.03 -11.54 6.89
C ARG A 41 0.26 -11.76 6.10
N ALA A 42 0.50 -10.93 5.10
CA ALA A 42 1.59 -11.12 4.14
C ALA A 42 2.39 -9.85 3.89
N TRP A 43 3.65 -10.04 3.53
CA TRP A 43 4.63 -8.96 3.46
C TRP A 43 5.30 -8.86 2.09
N PRO A 44 5.80 -7.67 1.73
CA PRO A 44 6.67 -7.52 0.58
C PRO A 44 7.97 -8.32 0.67
N ARG A 45 8.57 -8.59 -0.49
CA ARG A 45 9.90 -9.22 -0.59
C ARG A 45 10.93 -8.43 0.20
N GLY A 46 11.68 -9.10 1.07
CA GLY A 46 12.76 -8.47 1.85
C GLY A 46 12.28 -7.58 3.00
N ALA A 47 10.99 -7.61 3.34
CA ALA A 47 10.43 -6.78 4.41
C ALA A 47 11.12 -6.99 5.77
N HIS A 48 11.58 -8.21 6.04
CA HIS A 48 12.28 -8.54 7.28
C HIS A 48 13.61 -7.77 7.45
N ARG A 49 14.30 -7.47 6.34
CA ARG A 49 15.58 -6.73 6.33
C ARG A 49 15.44 -5.30 6.88
N HIS A 50 14.23 -4.75 6.80
CA HIS A 50 13.93 -3.37 7.20
C HIS A 50 13.04 -3.29 8.44
N ASN A 51 12.71 -4.44 9.05
CA ASN A 51 11.83 -4.52 10.20
C ASN A 51 10.52 -3.75 9.97
N LEU A 52 9.83 -4.05 8.86
CA LEU A 52 8.56 -3.40 8.51
C LEU A 52 7.44 -3.77 9.48
N ARG A 53 7.40 -5.01 9.98
CA ARG A 53 6.38 -5.46 10.93
C ARG A 53 6.41 -4.70 12.25
N PHE A 54 7.53 -4.79 12.96
CA PHE A 54 7.68 -4.20 14.30
C PHE A 54 8.23 -2.76 14.23
N GLY A 55 8.26 -2.17 13.04
CA GLY A 55 8.69 -0.81 12.84
C GLY A 55 7.59 0.21 13.01
N ASN A 56 7.98 1.47 13.16
CA ASN A 56 7.03 2.57 13.09
C ASN A 56 6.52 2.67 11.65
N PHE A 57 5.21 2.57 11.47
CA PHE A 57 4.60 2.71 10.16
C PHE A 57 4.93 4.08 9.52
N GLY A 58 5.16 4.09 8.21
CA GLY A 58 5.58 5.29 7.46
C GLY A 58 7.04 5.70 7.63
N HIS A 59 7.83 5.01 8.46
CA HIS A 59 9.29 5.15 8.42
C HIS A 59 9.90 4.17 7.43
N HIS A 60 10.45 4.68 6.31
CA HIS A 60 10.93 3.83 5.21
C HIS A 60 12.03 2.85 5.61
N ARG A 61 12.92 3.19 6.58
CA ARG A 61 14.02 2.30 7.04
C ARG A 61 14.87 1.69 5.91
N GLY A 62 14.94 2.38 4.76
CA GLY A 62 15.63 1.91 3.56
C GLY A 62 14.82 0.95 2.66
N PHE A 63 13.58 0.63 3.01
CA PHE A 63 12.65 -0.13 2.17
C PHE A 63 11.92 0.82 1.22
N LEU A 64 12.50 0.98 0.04
CA LEU A 64 12.02 1.87 -1.00
C LEU A 64 12.76 1.51 -2.29
N ASN A 65 12.03 1.12 -3.33
CA ASN A 65 12.60 1.04 -4.67
C ASN A 65 12.12 2.24 -5.49
N LYS A 66 13.08 3.06 -5.91
CA LYS A 66 12.83 4.22 -6.78
C LYS A 66 13.61 4.00 -8.06
N LEU A 67 12.92 3.99 -9.19
CA LEU A 67 13.53 3.72 -10.50
C LEU A 67 14.13 5.00 -11.09
N ASP A 68 15.13 5.56 -10.41
CA ASP A 68 15.85 6.76 -10.82
C ASP A 68 16.77 6.50 -12.02
N ASN A 69 16.79 7.45 -12.98
CA ASN A 69 17.70 7.47 -14.13
C ASN A 69 17.74 6.16 -14.94
N HIS A 70 16.75 5.97 -15.82
CA HIS A 70 16.53 4.79 -16.69
C HIS A 70 15.65 3.69 -16.09
N PRO A 71 14.36 3.97 -15.77
CA PRO A 71 13.41 2.93 -15.35
C PRO A 71 13.19 1.81 -16.38
N GLU A 72 13.50 2.06 -17.65
CA GLU A 72 13.53 1.08 -18.75
C GLU A 72 14.72 0.10 -18.70
N GLU A 73 15.70 0.34 -17.82
CA GLU A 73 16.85 -0.55 -17.62
C GLU A 73 17.00 -1.01 -16.15
N THR A 74 16.21 -0.44 -15.23
CA THR A 74 16.35 -0.64 -13.79
C THR A 74 15.39 -1.70 -13.26
N ALA A 75 15.94 -2.67 -12.52
CA ALA A 75 15.19 -3.76 -11.89
C ALA A 75 13.98 -3.25 -11.10
N LEU A 76 12.79 -3.81 -11.39
CA LEU A 76 11.55 -3.43 -10.71
C LEU A 76 11.54 -3.78 -9.23
N CYS A 77 12.26 -4.83 -8.84
CA CYS A 77 12.33 -5.30 -7.47
C CYS A 77 13.63 -4.84 -6.82
N GLN A 78 13.53 -4.30 -5.59
CA GLN A 78 14.70 -3.87 -4.82
C GLN A 78 15.66 -5.03 -4.55
N TYR A 79 15.11 -6.23 -4.35
CA TYR A 79 15.83 -7.46 -4.09
C TYR A 79 15.50 -8.47 -5.19
N PRO A 80 16.48 -9.25 -5.68
CA PRO A 80 16.21 -10.34 -6.59
C PRO A 80 15.34 -11.40 -5.91
N ARG A 81 14.56 -12.13 -6.69
CA ARG A 81 13.72 -13.22 -6.21
C ARG A 81 14.58 -14.28 -5.52
N ASN A 82 14.27 -14.52 -4.25
CA ASN A 82 14.80 -15.63 -3.47
C ASN A 82 13.84 -15.95 -2.33
N ASP A 83 12.82 -16.76 -2.63
CA ASP A 83 11.74 -17.10 -1.70
C ASP A 83 12.28 -17.66 -0.36
N ASP A 84 13.42 -18.35 -0.37
CA ASP A 84 14.04 -18.97 0.81
C ASP A 84 14.66 -17.95 1.78
N THR A 85 15.08 -16.78 1.29
CA THR A 85 15.81 -15.79 2.10
C THR A 85 15.10 -14.46 2.23
N GLU A 86 14.12 -14.17 1.39
CA GLU A 86 13.40 -12.88 1.41
C GLU A 86 12.17 -12.89 2.32
N TYR A 87 11.76 -14.07 2.78
CA TYR A 87 10.60 -14.30 3.64
C TYR A 87 10.97 -15.01 4.93
N THR A 88 10.15 -14.82 5.97
CA THR A 88 10.33 -15.45 7.28
C THR A 88 8.97 -15.85 7.86
N ASP A 89 8.94 -16.69 8.89
CA ASP A 89 7.69 -17.11 9.53
C ASP A 89 6.85 -15.94 10.07
N VAL A 90 7.50 -14.82 10.44
CA VAL A 90 6.84 -13.61 10.92
C VAL A 90 6.62 -12.56 9.83
N MET A 91 7.19 -12.75 8.64
CA MET A 91 6.90 -11.93 7.47
C MET A 91 6.77 -12.83 6.25
N PRO A 92 5.70 -13.64 6.17
CA PRO A 92 5.54 -14.65 5.12
C PRO A 92 5.09 -14.04 3.79
N MET A 93 5.19 -14.86 2.73
CA MET A 93 4.56 -14.61 1.43
C MET A 93 3.03 -14.56 1.56
N ALA A 94 2.38 -13.98 0.56
CA ALA A 94 0.93 -13.97 0.50
C ALA A 94 0.37 -15.31 0.02
N ALA A 95 -0.85 -15.63 0.45
CA ALA A 95 -1.61 -16.75 -0.08
C ALA A 95 -2.96 -16.26 -0.59
N TYR A 96 -3.20 -16.44 -1.89
CA TYR A 96 -4.39 -15.96 -2.57
C TYR A 96 -5.20 -17.08 -3.20
N TYR A 97 -6.37 -16.75 -3.72
CA TYR A 97 -7.14 -17.59 -4.64
C TYR A 97 -7.82 -16.72 -5.72
N PRO A 98 -8.14 -17.29 -6.91
CA PRO A 98 -8.83 -16.54 -7.97
C PRO A 98 -10.14 -15.89 -7.51
N GLY A 99 -10.34 -14.63 -7.86
CA GLY A 99 -11.50 -13.83 -7.46
C GLY A 99 -11.44 -13.26 -6.04
N GLN A 100 -10.37 -13.51 -5.28
CA GLN A 100 -10.16 -12.86 -3.98
C GLN A 100 -9.90 -11.36 -4.19
N THR A 101 -10.59 -10.50 -3.43
CA THR A 101 -10.16 -9.11 -3.26
C THR A 101 -9.08 -9.05 -2.18
N VAL A 102 -7.95 -8.44 -2.50
CA VAL A 102 -6.75 -8.31 -1.66
C VAL A 102 -6.56 -6.84 -1.32
N VAL A 103 -6.20 -6.55 -0.07
CA VAL A 103 -5.90 -5.17 0.38
C VAL A 103 -4.40 -4.99 0.57
N LEU A 104 -3.87 -3.90 0.01
CA LEU A 104 -2.51 -3.45 0.26
C LEU A 104 -2.53 -2.22 1.17
N THR A 105 -1.50 -2.07 2.01
CA THR A 105 -1.31 -0.84 2.79
C THR A 105 -0.05 -0.12 2.37
N HIS A 106 -0.08 1.21 2.43
CA HIS A 106 1.07 2.04 2.15
C HIS A 106 1.06 3.29 3.05
N PRO A 107 2.21 3.90 3.33
CA PRO A 107 2.24 5.19 3.98
C PRO A 107 2.00 6.31 2.96
N THR A 108 1.26 7.32 3.37
CA THR A 108 1.01 8.50 2.53
C THR A 108 2.23 9.41 2.39
N ASN A 109 3.12 9.42 3.39
CA ASN A 109 4.34 10.24 3.44
C ASN A 109 4.11 11.72 3.03
N GLY A 110 3.01 12.30 3.51
CA GLY A 110 2.62 13.69 3.25
C GLY A 110 1.97 13.95 1.90
N HIS A 111 1.74 12.92 1.08
CA HIS A 111 1.28 13.00 -0.30
C HIS A 111 -0.23 12.75 -0.44
N VAL A 112 -1.05 13.61 0.16
CA VAL A 112 -2.51 13.60 0.02
C VAL A 112 -3.03 15.03 -0.09
N ALA A 113 -3.84 15.31 -1.12
CA ALA A 113 -4.64 16.51 -1.27
C ALA A 113 -5.87 16.40 -0.37
N ASP A 114 -5.76 16.84 0.88
CA ASP A 114 -6.89 16.94 1.81
C ASP A 114 -6.96 18.37 2.37
N VAL A 115 -8.00 19.12 1.97
CA VAL A 115 -8.13 20.54 2.31
C VAL A 115 -8.31 20.81 3.81
N ARG A 116 -8.57 19.77 4.62
CA ARG A 116 -8.72 19.92 6.07
C ARG A 116 -7.39 20.25 6.76
N CYS A 117 -6.27 19.85 6.16
CA CYS A 117 -4.93 20.07 6.72
C CYS A 117 -3.91 20.62 5.70
N LYS A 118 -4.22 20.63 4.39
CA LYS A 118 -3.35 21.18 3.35
C LYS A 118 -3.95 22.44 2.73
N ASN A 119 -3.08 23.41 2.49
CA ASN A 119 -3.42 24.60 1.69
C ASN A 119 -3.20 24.40 0.18
N ASP A 120 -2.53 23.31 -0.21
CA ASP A 120 -2.24 22.97 -1.61
C ASP A 120 -2.84 21.60 -1.94
N THR A 121 -3.75 21.58 -2.90
CA THR A 121 -4.40 20.38 -3.44
C THR A 121 -3.76 19.90 -4.74
N ASN A 122 -2.70 20.56 -5.20
CA ASN A 122 -1.97 20.18 -6.41
C ASN A 122 -0.96 19.04 -6.15
N ILE A 123 -1.45 18.00 -5.48
CA ILE A 123 -0.69 16.81 -5.09
C ILE A 123 -0.99 15.72 -6.12
N TYR A 124 -0.19 15.70 -7.17
CA TYR A 124 -0.37 14.80 -8.31
C TYR A 124 -0.22 13.33 -7.92
N ASP A 125 -1.07 12.49 -8.48
CA ASP A 125 -0.96 11.05 -8.48
C ASP A 125 -1.35 10.59 -9.87
N THR A 126 -0.38 10.28 -10.72
CA THR A 126 -0.63 10.13 -12.16
C THR A 126 -0.79 8.69 -12.62
N GLU A 127 -0.33 7.72 -11.82
CA GLU A 127 -0.44 6.30 -12.16
C GLU A 127 -0.28 5.45 -10.90
N ASN A 128 -1.13 4.43 -10.74
CA ASN A 128 -1.07 3.49 -9.63
C ASN A 128 -1.57 2.11 -10.09
N LEU A 129 -0.64 1.18 -10.36
CA LEU A 129 -0.91 -0.09 -11.05
C LEU A 129 -0.44 -1.28 -10.22
N ILE A 130 -1.17 -2.39 -10.34
CA ILE A 130 -0.72 -3.73 -9.92
C ILE A 130 -0.44 -4.55 -11.16
N PHE A 131 0.69 -5.25 -11.16
CA PHE A 131 1.05 -6.24 -12.17
C PHE A 131 1.23 -7.61 -11.55
N ALA A 132 1.00 -8.65 -12.35
CA ALA A 132 1.61 -9.95 -12.19
C ALA A 132 2.70 -10.12 -13.25
N VAL A 133 3.76 -10.85 -12.91
CA VAL A 133 4.86 -11.16 -13.84
C VAL A 133 4.57 -12.49 -14.54
N ASP A 134 4.69 -12.51 -15.86
CA ASP A 134 4.65 -13.75 -16.65
C ASP A 134 5.97 -14.52 -16.48
N GLY A 135 5.87 -15.70 -15.85
CA GLY A 135 7.00 -16.57 -15.55
C GLY A 135 7.62 -16.34 -14.17
N ASP A 136 8.77 -16.98 -13.95
CA ASP A 136 9.41 -17.04 -12.63
C ASP A 136 10.55 -16.04 -12.40
N ASP A 137 11.05 -15.43 -13.47
CA ASP A 137 12.15 -14.47 -13.39
C ASP A 137 11.65 -13.06 -13.07
N ASP A 138 12.41 -12.32 -12.28
CA ASP A 138 12.13 -10.89 -12.08
C ASP A 138 12.18 -10.13 -13.41
N PRO A 139 11.22 -9.22 -13.65
CA PRO A 139 11.25 -8.35 -14.82
C PRO A 139 12.41 -7.35 -14.69
N CYS A 140 13.07 -7.08 -15.80
CA CYS A 140 14.16 -6.11 -15.88
C CYS A 140 13.73 -4.71 -15.46
N CYS A 141 12.49 -4.32 -15.79
CA CYS A 141 12.21 -2.92 -16.07
C CYS A 141 10.71 -2.59 -16.30
N ILE A 142 10.38 -1.31 -16.31
CA ILE A 142 8.99 -0.79 -16.30
C ILE A 142 8.18 -1.07 -17.56
N ASP A 143 8.86 -1.31 -18.68
CA ASP A 143 8.29 -1.59 -20.01
C ASP A 143 8.47 -3.05 -20.42
N SER A 144 8.85 -3.91 -19.47
CA SER A 144 8.97 -5.35 -19.68
C SER A 144 7.66 -5.95 -20.21
N ASP A 145 7.76 -6.72 -21.30
CA ASP A 145 6.65 -7.45 -21.92
C ASP A 145 6.07 -8.55 -21.02
N LYS A 146 6.82 -8.97 -19.99
CA LYS A 146 6.37 -9.88 -18.93
C LYS A 146 5.35 -9.27 -17.94
N LEU A 147 5.12 -7.96 -17.96
CA LEU A 147 4.21 -7.31 -17.01
C LEU A 147 2.76 -7.40 -17.50
N ILE A 148 1.95 -8.15 -16.75
CA ILE A 148 0.50 -8.26 -16.99
C ILE A 148 -0.20 -7.34 -16.00
N VAL A 149 -0.90 -6.32 -16.49
CA VAL A 149 -1.71 -5.44 -15.63
C VAL A 149 -2.83 -6.26 -14.99
N VAL A 150 -2.83 -6.30 -13.66
CA VAL A 150 -3.88 -6.93 -12.84
C VAL A 150 -4.93 -5.90 -12.46
N GLU A 151 -4.50 -4.68 -12.10
CA GLU A 151 -5.40 -3.62 -11.65
C GLU A 151 -4.83 -2.24 -12.00
N ASP A 152 -5.71 -1.34 -12.41
CA ASP A 152 -5.46 0.10 -12.46
C ASP A 152 -6.28 0.77 -11.37
N MET A 153 -5.62 1.13 -10.28
CA MET A 153 -6.28 1.72 -9.10
C MET A 153 -6.69 3.17 -9.33
N GLY A 154 -6.40 3.71 -10.52
CA GLY A 154 -6.79 5.03 -10.97
C GLY A 154 -5.96 6.16 -10.36
N ILE A 155 -6.48 7.36 -10.55
CA ILE A 155 -5.82 8.62 -10.22
C ILE A 155 -6.55 9.26 -9.06
N SER A 156 -5.82 9.63 -8.01
CA SER A 156 -6.43 10.39 -6.92
C SER A 156 -6.89 11.78 -7.36
N PRO A 157 -8.00 12.29 -6.81
CA PRO A 157 -8.45 13.65 -7.08
C PRO A 157 -7.39 14.70 -6.67
N TYR A 158 -6.98 15.58 -7.60
CA TYR A 158 -6.03 16.67 -7.35
C TYR A 158 -6.36 17.94 -8.15
N GLY A 159 -5.68 19.05 -7.80
CA GLY A 159 -5.64 20.29 -8.58
C GLY A 159 -6.26 21.50 -7.88
N PRO A 160 -5.99 22.73 -8.37
CA PRO A 160 -6.33 23.96 -7.66
C PRO A 160 -7.84 24.28 -7.61
N ASN A 161 -8.63 23.67 -8.50
CA ASN A 161 -10.08 23.89 -8.61
C ASN A 161 -10.89 22.62 -8.29
N ILE A 162 -10.26 21.65 -7.63
CA ILE A 162 -10.95 20.43 -7.22
C ILE A 162 -12.06 20.77 -6.22
N ASP A 163 -13.21 20.10 -6.34
CA ASP A 163 -14.25 20.19 -5.33
C ASP A 163 -13.69 19.68 -3.98
N PRO A 164 -13.67 20.51 -2.91
CA PRO A 164 -13.18 20.11 -1.61
C PRO A 164 -13.81 18.81 -1.09
N VAL A 165 -15.08 18.54 -1.44
CA VAL A 165 -15.77 17.31 -1.02
C VAL A 165 -15.04 16.06 -1.53
N LEU A 166 -14.48 16.09 -2.75
CA LEU A 166 -13.73 14.96 -3.31
C LEU A 166 -12.40 14.71 -2.58
N THR A 167 -11.82 15.76 -2.00
CA THR A 167 -10.59 15.67 -1.22
C THR A 167 -10.82 15.12 0.19
N THR A 168 -12.05 15.21 0.71
CA THR A 168 -12.40 14.79 2.08
C THR A 168 -13.28 13.54 2.15
N THR A 169 -13.73 13.02 1.01
CA THR A 169 -14.59 11.82 0.93
C THR A 169 -13.76 10.58 0.65
N TYR A 170 -14.12 9.48 1.32
CA TYR A 170 -13.47 8.18 1.23
C TYR A 170 -14.56 7.09 1.12
N PRO A 171 -14.30 5.95 0.46
CA PRO A 171 -13.07 5.61 -0.27
C PRO A 171 -12.86 6.51 -1.51
N LYS A 172 -11.60 6.66 -1.94
CA LYS A 172 -11.26 7.40 -3.17
C LYS A 172 -10.27 6.61 -4.04
N PRO A 173 -10.25 6.83 -5.36
CA PRO A 173 -9.30 6.13 -6.25
C PRO A 173 -7.86 6.61 -6.02
N GLY A 174 -6.92 5.81 -6.52
CA GLY A 174 -5.49 6.10 -6.54
C GLY A 174 -4.85 6.07 -5.15
N PHE A 175 -3.69 6.74 -5.06
CA PHE A 175 -2.78 6.73 -3.92
C PHE A 175 -3.40 7.26 -2.61
N GLN A 176 -4.34 8.20 -2.71
CA GLN A 176 -4.71 9.08 -1.61
C GLN A 176 -5.84 8.55 -0.71
N ASN A 177 -6.20 7.27 -0.82
CA ASN A 177 -7.22 6.64 0.01
C ASN A 177 -6.76 6.41 1.47
N ALA A 178 -6.63 7.51 2.22
CA ALA A 178 -6.14 7.57 3.58
C ALA A 178 -7.07 8.44 4.48
N PRO A 179 -8.15 7.89 5.03
CA PRO A 179 -9.18 8.65 5.75
C PRO A 179 -8.67 9.51 6.92
N LYS A 180 -7.60 9.06 7.58
CA LYS A 180 -6.97 9.68 8.75
C LYS A 180 -5.69 10.46 8.43
N PHE A 181 -5.51 10.86 7.17
CA PHE A 181 -4.33 11.62 6.74
C PHE A 181 -4.02 12.84 7.60
N CYS A 182 -5.03 13.68 7.89
CA CYS A 182 -4.82 14.93 8.62
C CYS A 182 -4.47 14.78 10.11
N GLU A 183 -4.54 13.57 10.68
CA GLU A 183 -4.10 13.33 12.05
C GLU A 183 -2.56 13.20 12.11
N HIS A 184 -1.97 12.50 11.12
CA HIS A 184 -0.53 12.27 11.02
C HIS A 184 -0.06 12.19 9.55
N GLU A 185 0.08 13.35 8.90
CA GLU A 185 0.32 13.43 7.45
C GLU A 185 1.47 12.56 6.92
N ARG A 186 2.51 12.29 7.71
CA ARG A 186 3.66 11.47 7.28
C ARG A 186 3.48 9.97 7.46
N ALA A 187 2.67 9.57 8.44
CA ALA A 187 2.57 8.19 8.92
C ALA A 187 1.14 7.65 8.85
N SER A 188 0.20 8.36 8.24
CA SER A 188 -1.15 7.83 8.03
C SER A 188 -1.12 6.68 7.03
N MET A 189 -1.90 5.65 7.33
CA MET A 189 -2.13 4.54 6.43
C MET A 189 -3.06 4.96 5.28
N GLY A 190 -2.66 4.64 4.07
CA GLY A 190 -3.55 4.51 2.93
C GLY A 190 -3.76 3.04 2.59
N THR A 191 -4.88 2.74 1.93
CA THR A 191 -5.23 1.39 1.49
C THR A 191 -5.55 1.34 0.01
N TYR A 192 -5.10 0.26 -0.63
CA TYR A 192 -5.55 -0.15 -1.94
C TYR A 192 -6.29 -1.46 -1.86
N ASN A 193 -7.08 -1.75 -2.87
CA ASN A 193 -7.51 -3.11 -3.12
C ASN A 193 -7.43 -3.44 -4.61
N PHE A 194 -7.27 -4.72 -4.90
CA PHE A 194 -7.34 -5.28 -6.25
C PHE A 194 -7.95 -6.68 -6.16
N THR A 195 -8.43 -7.21 -7.28
CA THR A 195 -8.99 -8.57 -7.32
C THR A 195 -8.08 -9.49 -8.11
N ILE A 196 -7.80 -10.67 -7.55
CA ILE A 196 -7.04 -11.71 -8.24
C ILE A 196 -7.83 -12.18 -9.45
N PRO A 197 -7.26 -12.16 -10.68
CA PRO A 197 -7.97 -12.57 -11.88
C PRO A 197 -8.56 -13.98 -11.75
N LEU A 198 -9.80 -14.17 -12.23
CA LEU A 198 -10.50 -15.44 -12.13
C LEU A 198 -9.82 -16.58 -12.89
N ASP A 199 -8.99 -16.26 -13.88
CA ASP A 199 -8.23 -17.18 -14.72
C ASP A 199 -6.75 -17.28 -14.34
N MET A 200 -6.32 -16.62 -13.25
CA MET A 200 -4.97 -16.75 -12.74
C MET A 200 -4.71 -18.20 -12.30
N LYS A 201 -3.65 -18.81 -12.85
CA LYS A 201 -3.35 -20.22 -12.61
C LYS A 201 -2.83 -20.43 -11.19
N PRO A 202 -3.13 -21.58 -10.55
CA PRO A 202 -2.51 -21.92 -9.28
C PRO A 202 -1.00 -22.03 -9.41
N GLY A 203 -0.28 -21.65 -8.35
CA GLY A 203 1.17 -21.64 -8.30
C GLY A 203 1.71 -20.37 -7.66
N ARG A 204 3.03 -20.21 -7.67
CA ARG A 204 3.68 -19.01 -7.15
C ARG A 204 3.80 -17.96 -8.23
N HIS A 205 3.44 -16.73 -7.88
CA HIS A 205 3.49 -15.58 -8.78
C HIS A 205 4.24 -14.43 -8.13
N THR A 206 4.94 -13.65 -8.96
CA THR A 206 5.48 -12.35 -8.55
C THR A 206 4.49 -11.26 -8.92
N PHE A 207 4.15 -10.43 -7.94
CA PHE A 207 3.34 -9.23 -8.11
C PHE A 207 4.21 -7.99 -7.94
N VAL A 208 3.85 -6.93 -8.67
CA VAL A 208 4.54 -5.64 -8.63
C VAL A 208 3.51 -4.54 -8.47
N TRP A 209 3.67 -3.73 -7.43
CA TRP A 209 2.99 -2.45 -7.31
C TRP A 209 3.87 -1.38 -7.95
N LYS A 210 3.26 -0.50 -8.75
CA LYS A 210 3.91 0.67 -9.34
C LYS A 210 3.11 1.92 -9.03
N TRP A 211 3.81 2.96 -8.60
CA TRP A 211 3.21 4.27 -8.38
C TRP A 211 4.05 5.41 -8.98
N ILE A 212 3.39 6.32 -9.69
CA ILE A 212 4.00 7.53 -10.26
C ILE A 212 3.26 8.75 -9.74
N ARG A 213 3.95 9.52 -8.89
CA ARG A 213 3.48 10.81 -8.39
C ARG A 213 3.21 11.82 -9.50
N GLN A 214 4.16 12.00 -10.40
CA GLN A 214 4.05 12.93 -11.53
C GLN A 214 4.81 12.35 -12.71
N ILE A 215 4.32 12.57 -13.93
CA ILE A 215 4.85 11.96 -15.17
C ILE A 215 6.34 12.23 -15.45
N ARG A 216 6.96 13.17 -14.73
CA ARG A 216 8.39 13.54 -14.82
C ARG A 216 9.26 13.03 -13.67
N VAL A 217 8.69 12.25 -12.74
CA VAL A 217 9.42 11.68 -11.59
C VAL A 217 9.47 10.18 -11.73
N SER A 218 10.57 9.61 -11.27
CA SER A 218 10.79 8.18 -11.27
C SER A 218 9.73 7.41 -10.49
N PRO A 219 9.26 6.27 -11.05
CA PRO A 219 8.31 5.40 -10.39
C PRO A 219 8.85 4.86 -9.06
N PHE A 220 7.92 4.56 -8.17
CA PHE A 220 8.14 3.71 -7.01
C PHE A 220 7.58 2.34 -7.27
N THR A 221 8.31 1.31 -6.84
CA THR A 221 7.84 -0.06 -6.96
C THR A 221 8.01 -0.85 -5.68
N THR A 222 7.17 -1.87 -5.52
CA THR A 222 7.31 -2.86 -4.46
C THR A 222 6.92 -4.22 -5.04
N CYS A 223 7.78 -5.22 -4.87
CA CYS A 223 7.53 -6.57 -5.32
C CYS A 223 7.16 -7.49 -4.15
N TRP A 224 6.33 -8.49 -4.43
CA TRP A 224 6.06 -9.57 -3.50
C TRP A 224 5.64 -10.83 -4.23
N GLU A 225 5.82 -11.94 -3.55
CA GLU A 225 5.45 -13.26 -4.00
C GLU A 225 4.17 -13.69 -3.31
N ALA A 226 3.32 -14.37 -4.07
CA ALA A 226 2.12 -14.98 -3.55
C ALA A 226 1.92 -16.38 -4.11
N ASP A 227 1.52 -17.29 -3.23
CA ASP A 227 0.97 -18.58 -3.60
C ASP A 227 -0.51 -18.43 -3.95
N VAL A 228 -0.84 -18.56 -5.22
CA VAL A 228 -2.24 -18.61 -5.68
C VAL A 228 -2.70 -20.05 -5.64
N PHE A 229 -3.64 -20.35 -4.75
CA PHE A 229 -4.26 -21.67 -4.61
C PHE A 229 -5.42 -21.83 -5.59
N ALA A 230 -5.81 -23.07 -5.90
CA ALA A 230 -6.91 -23.30 -6.84
C ALA A 230 -8.26 -22.88 -6.27
N THR A 231 -8.40 -22.90 -4.94
CA THR A 231 -9.64 -22.53 -4.26
C THR A 231 -9.37 -21.81 -2.95
N LYS A 232 -10.38 -21.08 -2.46
CA LYS A 232 -10.38 -20.52 -1.11
C LYS A 232 -10.12 -21.57 -0.03
N ALA A 233 -10.68 -22.77 -0.16
CA ALA A 233 -10.54 -23.83 0.83
C ALA A 233 -9.07 -24.29 0.98
N GLU A 234 -8.33 -24.37 -0.13
CA GLU A 234 -6.91 -24.71 -0.10
C GLU A 234 -6.07 -23.59 0.54
N ARG A 235 -6.36 -22.33 0.20
CA ARG A 235 -5.75 -21.14 0.84
C ARG A 235 -6.01 -21.14 2.35
N ASP A 236 -7.25 -21.38 2.77
CA ASP A 236 -7.64 -21.42 4.17
C ASP A 236 -6.96 -22.58 4.93
N ALA A 237 -6.77 -23.73 4.29
CA ALA A 237 -6.01 -24.84 4.87
C ALA A 237 -4.53 -24.44 5.08
N HIS A 238 -3.92 -23.74 4.12
CA HIS A 238 -2.57 -23.20 4.26
C HIS A 238 -2.47 -22.19 5.41
N TYR A 239 -3.39 -21.23 5.50
CA TYR A 239 -3.42 -20.25 6.60
C TYR A 239 -3.65 -20.90 7.96
N THR A 240 -4.56 -21.88 8.05
CA THR A 240 -4.74 -22.65 9.29
C THR A 240 -3.46 -23.37 9.70
N ALA A 241 -2.76 -24.01 8.76
CA ALA A 241 -1.51 -24.73 9.02
C ALA A 241 -0.35 -23.80 9.45
N THR A 242 -0.39 -22.53 9.05
CA THR A 242 0.63 -21.51 9.38
C THR A 242 0.20 -20.57 10.50
N GLY A 243 -0.95 -20.83 11.15
CA GLY A 243 -1.45 -20.03 12.27
C GLY A 243 -1.94 -18.63 11.87
N GLN A 244 -2.34 -18.44 10.62
CA GLN A 244 -2.88 -17.20 10.08
C GLN A 244 -4.42 -17.22 9.99
N SER A 245 -5.04 -16.04 10.00
CA SER A 245 -6.49 -15.91 9.82
C SER A 245 -6.95 -16.29 8.42
N THR A 246 -8.00 -17.11 8.34
CA THR A 246 -8.67 -17.52 7.09
C THR A 246 -9.78 -16.57 6.64
N VAL A 247 -10.04 -15.53 7.44
CA VAL A 247 -11.00 -14.46 7.15
C VAL A 247 -10.46 -13.64 5.98
N ASP A 248 -11.27 -13.35 4.97
CA ASP A 248 -10.88 -12.38 3.93
C ASP A 248 -10.98 -10.96 4.45
N LEU A 249 -10.69 -9.98 3.59
CA LEU A 249 -10.86 -8.59 3.98
C LEU A 249 -12.29 -8.31 4.49
N TRP A 250 -12.40 -7.32 5.35
CA TRP A 250 -13.64 -6.65 5.65
C TRP A 250 -13.55 -5.20 5.18
N ASP A 251 -14.65 -4.68 4.63
CA ASP A 251 -14.73 -3.29 4.23
C ASP A 251 -15.16 -2.43 5.42
N PHE A 252 -14.23 -1.59 5.87
CA PHE A 252 -14.42 -0.73 7.03
C PHE A 252 -15.71 0.08 6.93
N TYR A 253 -16.03 0.62 5.75
CA TYR A 253 -17.20 1.47 5.54
C TYR A 253 -18.52 0.68 5.42
N GLN A 254 -18.46 -0.63 5.14
CA GLN A 254 -19.65 -1.48 5.11
C GLN A 254 -19.99 -2.03 6.49
N ILE A 255 -18.97 -2.30 7.32
CA ILE A 255 -19.21 -2.85 8.65
C ILE A 255 -19.45 -1.74 9.69
N ASN A 256 -18.71 -0.62 9.64
CA ASN A 256 -18.85 0.47 10.61
C ASN A 256 -20.03 1.36 10.24
N THR A 257 -20.96 1.57 11.17
CA THR A 257 -21.90 2.69 11.04
C THR A 257 -21.14 3.97 11.39
N ILE A 258 -21.06 4.90 10.44
CA ILE A 258 -20.45 6.21 10.67
C ILE A 258 -21.59 7.20 10.94
N VAL A 259 -21.67 7.70 12.19
CA VAL A 259 -22.58 8.79 12.56
C VAL A 259 -21.73 10.00 12.92
N ASP A 260 -21.95 11.12 12.23
CA ASP A 260 -21.28 12.40 12.49
C ASP A 260 -19.74 12.32 12.56
N GLY A 261 -19.12 11.44 11.76
CA GLY A 261 -17.67 11.27 11.71
C GLY A 261 -17.06 10.45 12.85
N GLN A 262 -17.90 9.86 13.72
CA GLN A 262 -17.48 8.88 14.73
C GLN A 262 -17.88 7.47 14.28
N ILE A 263 -16.98 6.50 14.50
CA ILE A 263 -17.38 5.09 14.50
C ILE A 263 -18.28 4.90 15.71
N VAL A 264 -19.52 4.51 15.48
CA VAL A 264 -20.27 3.77 16.50
C VAL A 264 -19.95 2.30 16.27
N ASP A 265 -19.36 1.66 17.28
CA ASP A 265 -18.77 0.32 17.20
C ASP A 265 -19.63 -0.61 16.32
N PRO A 266 -19.12 -1.06 15.17
CA PRO A 266 -19.53 -2.35 14.68
C PRO A 266 -18.83 -3.43 15.47
N ILE A 267 -19.51 -4.56 15.58
CA ILE A 267 -18.94 -5.79 16.13
C ILE A 267 -17.79 -6.18 15.20
N ASP A 268 -16.54 -6.01 15.65
CA ASP A 268 -15.37 -6.60 14.99
C ASP A 268 -15.60 -8.12 14.92
N PRO A 269 -15.75 -8.72 13.72
CA PRO A 269 -15.99 -10.15 13.60
C PRO A 269 -14.76 -10.99 14.00
N VAL A 270 -13.58 -10.36 14.17
CA VAL A 270 -12.33 -11.03 14.55
C VAL A 270 -12.15 -11.10 16.07
N ASP A 271 -12.77 -10.20 16.84
CA ASP A 271 -12.65 -10.16 18.30
C ASP A 271 -13.41 -11.30 19.03
N GLN A 272 -14.24 -12.08 18.33
CA GLN A 272 -14.98 -13.20 18.95
C GLN A 272 -14.26 -14.54 18.97
N ILE A 273 -13.04 -14.68 18.44
CA ILE A 273 -12.35 -16.00 18.34
C ILE A 273 -11.22 -16.19 19.37
N LEU A 274 -11.05 -15.31 20.36
CA LEU A 274 -10.01 -15.49 21.40
C LEU A 274 -10.48 -15.46 22.86
N ILE A 275 -11.78 -15.60 23.13
CA ILE A 275 -12.24 -15.83 24.51
C ILE A 275 -13.45 -16.79 24.51
N GLY A 276 -13.17 -18.10 24.67
CA GLY A 276 -14.19 -19.12 24.94
C GLY A 276 -14.03 -20.39 24.13
#